data_AF-U1RUD6-F1
#
_entry.id   AF-U1RUD6-F1
#
_cell.length_a   1.000
_cell.length_b   1.000
_cell.length_c   1.000
_cell.angle_alpha   90.00
_cell.angle_beta   90.00
_cell.angle_gamma   90.00
#
_symmetry.space_group_name_H-M   'P 1'
#
loop_
_entity.id
_entity.type
_entity.pdbx_description
1 polymer ?
#
loop_
_entity_poly.entity_id
_entity_poly.type
_entity_poly.pdbx_seq_one_letter_code
_entity_poly.pdbx_strand_id
1 'polypeptide(L)' 'MTDKQLETWTREAEEGYDVDALKRRGRGRGRPGRSATPSRVVAVRLTDHEMRVLDNLAASQSLSRSETLRRALMRTTA' A
#
# COMPACT_ATOMS: atom_id res chain seq x y z
N MET A 1 21.30 17.06 -23.28
CA MET A 1 20.02 17.72 -22.97
C MET A 1 19.97 18.98 -23.80
N THR A 2 18.93 19.15 -24.60
CA THR A 2 18.82 20.29 -25.55
C THR A 2 17.75 21.27 -25.07
N ASP A 3 17.87 22.55 -25.45
CA ASP A 3 16.94 23.61 -25.02
C ASP A 3 15.49 23.29 -25.43
N LYS A 4 15.31 22.63 -26.58
CA LYS A 4 14.01 22.14 -27.04
C LYS A 4 13.38 21.08 -26.11
N GLN A 5 14.19 20.25 -25.46
CA GLN A 5 13.71 19.30 -24.45
C GLN A 5 13.28 20.02 -23.17
N LEU A 6 14.02 21.06 -22.78
CA LEU A 6 13.69 21.89 -21.61
C LEU A 6 12.35 22.62 -21.83
N GLU A 7 12.18 23.27 -22.98
CA GLU A 7 10.93 23.98 -23.33
C GLU A 7 9.71 23.07 -23.32
N THR A 8 9.88 21.82 -23.78
CA THR A 8 8.82 20.82 -23.79
C THR A 8 8.41 20.45 -22.36
N TRP A 9 9.37 20.22 -21.47
CA TRP A 9 9.10 19.88 -20.07
C TRP A 9 8.54 21.07 -19.28
N THR A 10 9.00 22.29 -19.56
CA THR A 10 8.43 23.50 -18.95
C THR A 10 6.97 23.68 -19.32
N ARG A 11 6.64 23.56 -20.61
CA ARG A 11 5.25 23.64 -21.08
C ARG A 11 4.37 22.55 -20.47
N GLU A 12 4.87 21.32 -20.39
CA GLU A 12 4.15 20.20 -19.76
C GLU A 12 3.89 20.44 -18.26
N ALA A 13 4.82 21.10 -17.57
CA ALA A 13 4.64 21.49 -16.17
C ALA A 13 3.63 22.64 -15.99
N GLU A 14 3.59 23.59 -16.93
CA GLU A 14 2.65 24.73 -16.93
C GLU A 14 1.22 24.33 -17.33
N GLU A 15 1.06 23.45 -18.32
CA GLU A 15 -0.24 22.89 -18.73
C GLU A 15 -0.86 22.02 -17.61
N GLY A 16 0.01 21.39 -16.81
CA GLY A 16 -0.39 20.50 -15.72
C GLY A 16 -1.01 19.19 -16.23
N TYR A 17 -1.06 18.19 -15.34
CA TYR A 17 -1.64 16.89 -15.70
C TYR A 17 -3.12 16.81 -15.29
N ASP A 18 -3.94 16.25 -16.18
CA ASP A 18 -5.30 15.81 -15.84
C ASP A 18 -5.21 14.64 -14.83
N VAL A 19 -5.37 14.98 -13.55
CA VAL A 19 -5.31 14.05 -12.42
C VAL A 19 -6.38 12.97 -12.54
N ASP A 20 -7.54 13.25 -13.15
CA ASP A 20 -8.62 12.29 -13.30
C ASP A 20 -8.36 11.30 -14.44
N ALA A 21 -7.70 11.74 -15.53
CA ALA A 21 -7.15 10.82 -16.53
C ALA A 21 -6.04 9.92 -15.98
N LEU A 22 -5.16 10.46 -15.12
CA LEU A 22 -4.12 9.69 -14.45
C LEU A 22 -4.70 8.65 -13.48
N LYS A 23 -5.69 9.03 -12.66
CA LYS A 23 -6.42 8.10 -11.77
C LYS A 23 -7.11 6.99 -12.56
N ARG A 24 -7.68 7.30 -13.73
CA ARG A 24 -8.35 6.32 -14.61
C ARG A 24 -7.36 5.33 -15.21
N ARG A 25 -6.16 5.79 -15.63
CA ARG A 25 -5.07 4.92 -16.09
C ARG A 25 -4.49 4.03 -14.98
N GLY A 26 -4.46 4.50 -13.73
CA GLY A 26 -4.02 3.72 -12.57
C GLY A 26 -4.96 2.56 -12.16
N ARG A 27 -6.20 2.54 -12.66
CA ARG A 27 -7.19 1.47 -12.40
C ARG A 27 -7.02 0.24 -13.30
N GLY A 28 -6.02 0.20 -14.18
CA GLY A 28 -5.86 -0.90 -15.15
C GLY A 28 -4.49 -1.58 -15.15
N ARG A 29 -3.47 -1.00 -14.50
CA ARG A 29 -2.11 -1.57 -14.45
C ARG A 29 -1.49 -1.35 -13.08
N GLY A 30 -1.46 -2.43 -12.29
CA GLY A 30 -0.62 -2.51 -11.10
C GLY A 30 -1.41 -2.61 -9.80
N ARG A 31 -1.93 -3.81 -9.56
CA ARG A 31 -2.51 -4.30 -8.30
C ARG A 31 -3.92 -3.76 -7.99
N PRO A 32 -4.91 -4.64 -7.73
CA PRO A 32 -6.19 -4.22 -7.17
C PRO A 32 -5.89 -3.37 -5.94
N GLY A 33 -6.40 -2.14 -5.89
CA GLY A 33 -6.44 -1.39 -4.65
C GLY A 33 -7.07 -2.32 -3.62
N ARG A 34 -6.31 -2.72 -2.59
CA ARG A 34 -6.89 -3.54 -1.53
C ARG A 34 -8.03 -2.71 -0.95
N SER A 35 -9.22 -3.29 -1.09
CA SER A 35 -10.56 -2.87 -0.71
C SER A 35 -11.21 -1.71 -1.50
N ALA A 36 -12.51 -1.89 -1.75
CA ALA A 36 -13.44 -0.86 -2.19
C ALA A 36 -13.49 0.35 -1.23
N THR A 37 -12.88 0.22 -0.04
CA THR A 37 -12.67 1.25 0.98
C THR A 37 -11.19 1.37 1.34
N PRO A 38 -10.70 2.55 1.75
CA PRO A 38 -9.34 2.71 2.22
C PRO A 38 -9.07 1.86 3.48
N SER A 39 -7.87 1.26 3.55
CA SER A 39 -7.43 0.54 4.74
C SER A 39 -7.22 1.51 5.92
N ARG A 40 -7.71 1.16 7.12
CA ARG A 40 -7.51 1.94 8.34
C ARG A 40 -6.35 1.38 9.16
N VAL A 41 -5.46 2.26 9.63
CA VAL A 41 -4.39 1.90 10.57
C VAL A 41 -4.92 2.01 11.99
N VAL A 42 -4.75 0.95 12.77
CA VAL A 42 -5.12 0.89 14.20
C VAL A 42 -3.86 0.58 14.99
N ALA A 43 -3.48 1.45 15.93
CA ALA A 43 -2.35 1.22 16.82
C ALA A 43 -2.79 0.32 17.99
N VAL A 44 -2.06 -0.77 18.21
CA VAL A 44 -2.29 -1.71 19.32
C VAL A 44 -1.03 -1.76 20.17
N ARG A 45 -1.17 -1.67 21.49
CA ARG A 45 -0.05 -1.85 22.42
C ARG A 45 0.16 -3.34 22.63
N LEU A 46 1.36 -3.81 22.31
CA LEU A 46 1.80 -5.18 22.55
C LEU A 46 3.03 -5.11 23.44
N THR A 47 3.13 -6.04 24.37
CA THR A 47 4.35 -6.27 25.15
C THR A 47 5.45 -6.87 24.26
N ASP A 48 6.71 -6.77 24.69
CA ASP A 48 7.83 -7.38 23.98
C ASP A 48 7.72 -8.91 23.89
N HIS A 49 7.03 -9.53 24.85
CA HIS A 49 6.72 -10.95 24.80
C HIS A 49 5.73 -11.27 23.67
N GLU A 50 4.61 -10.55 23.60
CA GLU A 50 3.60 -10.75 22.55
C GLU A 50 4.17 -10.48 21.15
N MET A 51 5.03 -9.47 21.00
CA MET A 51 5.74 -9.21 19.74
C MET A 51 6.62 -10.38 19.31
N ARG A 52 7.37 -10.99 20.23
CA ARG A 52 8.19 -12.18 19.94
C ARG A 52 7.35 -13.38 19.54
N VAL A 53 6.21 -13.59 20.20
CA VAL A 53 5.26 -14.66 19.83
C VAL A 53 4.72 -14.44 18.42
N LEU A 54 4.35 -13.21 18.08
CA LEU A 54 3.88 -12.86 16.73
C LEU A 54 4.96 -13.11 15.67
N ASP A 55 6.21 -12.76 15.97
CA ASP A 55 7.34 -12.94 15.06
C ASP A 55 7.65 -14.41 14.80
N ASN A 56 7.66 -15.23 15.85
CA ASN A 56 7.84 -16.68 15.73
C ASN A 56 6.71 -17.32 14.92
N LEU A 57 5.45 -16.89 15.16
CA LEU A 57 4.30 -17.37 14.42
C LEU A 57 4.37 -16.99 12.94
N ALA A 58 4.76 -15.75 12.65
CA ALA A 58 4.95 -15.26 11.28
C ALA A 58 6.07 -16.02 10.55
N ALA A 59 7.20 -16.25 11.22
CA ALA A 59 8.31 -17.04 10.69
C ALA A 59 7.91 -18.48 10.40
N SER A 60 7.19 -19.14 11.33
CA SER A 60 6.73 -20.54 11.15
C SER A 60 5.83 -20.73 9.93
N GLN A 61 5.09 -19.70 9.53
CA GLN A 61 4.16 -19.73 8.40
C GLN A 61 4.74 -19.07 7.15
N SER A 62 5.97 -18.54 7.19
CA SER A 62 6.57 -17.73 6.12
C SER A 62 5.66 -16.57 5.68
N LEU A 63 5.00 -15.92 6.64
CA LEU A 63 4.09 -14.80 6.41
C LEU A 63 4.64 -13.52 7.01
N SER A 64 4.15 -12.37 6.52
CA SER A 64 4.40 -11.09 7.20
C SER A 64 3.57 -11.00 8.48
N ARG A 65 4.07 -10.27 9.49
CA ARG A 65 3.33 -9.93 10.73
C ARG A 65 1.89 -9.48 10.45
N SER A 66 1.72 -8.59 9.47
CA SER A 66 0.40 -8.06 9.09
C SER A 66 -0.54 -9.13 8.55
N GLU A 67 -0.01 -10.13 7.85
CA GLU A 67 -0.79 -11.22 7.27
C GLU A 67 -1.16 -12.25 8.33
N THR A 68 -0.22 -12.56 9.22
CA THR A 68 -0.48 -13.39 10.40
C THR A 68 -1.58 -12.80 11.27
N LEU A 69 -1.53 -11.50 11.57
CA LEU A 69 -2.58 -10.81 12.32
C LEU A 69 -3.94 -10.84 11.60
N ARG A 70 -3.99 -10.61 10.28
CA ARG A 70 -5.25 -10.70 9.52
C ARG A 70 -5.85 -12.09 9.60
N ARG A 71 -5.04 -13.15 9.45
CA ARG A 71 -5.51 -14.54 9.55
C ARG A 71 -6.01 -14.87 10.95
N ALA A 72 -5.32 -14.40 11.99
CA ALA A 72 -5.77 -14.55 13.36
C ALA A 72 -7.14 -13.91 13.57
N LEU A 73 -7.33 -12.67 13.12
CA LEU A 73 -8.62 -11.96 13.20
C LEU A 73 -9.73 -12.73 12.47
N MET A 74 -9.48 -13.20 11.24
CA MET A 74 -10.46 -13.97 10.48
C MET A 74 -10.85 -15.30 11.14
N ARG A 75 -9.93 -15.95 11.87
CA ARG A 75 -10.21 -17.18 12.61
C ARG A 75 -11.01 -16.92 13.89
N THR A 76 -10.80 -15.79 14.54
CA THR A 76 -11.52 -15.44 15.78
C THR A 76 -12.94 -14.95 15.50
N THR A 77 -13.19 -14.32 14.35
CA THR A 77 -14.51 -13.81 13.96
C THR A 77 -15.34 -14.82 13.15
N ALA A 78 -14.95 -16.10 13.12
CA ALA A 78 -15.68 -17.19 12.46
C ALA A 78 -16.55 -17.96 13.47
#